data_AF-A0A836VUA2-F1
#
_entry.id   AF-A0A836VUA2-F1
#
_cell.length_a   1.000
_cell.length_b   1.000
_cell.length_c   1.000
_cell.angle_alpha   90.00
_cell.angle_beta   90.00
_cell.angle_gamma   90.00
#
_symmetry.space_group_name_H-M   'P 1'
#
loop_
_entity.id
_entity.type
_entity.pdbx_description
1 polymer ?
#
loop_
_entity_poly.entity_id
_entity_poly.type
_entity_poly.pdbx_seq_one_letter_code
_entity_poly.pdbx_strand_id
1 'polypeptide(L)'
;AIITYLLSNHFYPVKYERKRIFSLILAIFIAFGLFSAFHPKTLGLTISYNFLILAIFLGILYVIGFFRKEELFKIKQWILKIKHH
;
A
#
# COMPACT_ATOMS: atom_id res chain seq x y z
N ALA A 1 19.50 9.14 23.47
CA ALA A 1 18.69 9.41 22.27
C ALA A 1 19.54 9.58 21.01
N ILE A 2 20.51 10.52 20.99
CA ILE A 2 21.32 10.84 19.80
C ILE A 2 22.21 9.66 19.35
N ILE A 3 22.88 8.98 20.30
CA ILE A 3 23.76 7.83 20.01
C ILE A 3 22.96 6.65 19.45
N THR A 4 21.78 6.38 20.01
CA THR A 4 20.88 5.32 19.57
C THR A 4 20.37 5.55 18.14
N TYR A 5 20.08 6.80 17.78
CA TYR A 5 19.68 7.19 16.42
C TYR A 5 20.82 7.02 15.40
N LEU A 6 22.04 7.42 15.76
CA LEU A 6 23.24 7.23 14.92
C LEU A 6 23.57 5.76 14.70
N LEU A 7 23.50 4.94 15.75
CA LEU A 7 23.77 3.51 15.67
C LEU A 7 22.71 2.79 14.84
N SER A 8 21.43 3.10 15.05
CA SER A 8 20.33 2.54 14.25
C SER A 8 20.49 2.88 12.76
N ASN A 9 20.83 4.12 12.42
CA ASN A 9 21.00 4.54 11.02
C ASN A 9 22.26 3.95 10.36
N HIS A 10 23.27 3.56 11.16
CA HIS A 10 24.50 2.92 10.69
C HIS A 10 24.31 1.42 10.43
N PHE A 11 23.67 0.68 11.35
CA PHE A 11 23.44 -0.76 11.20
C PHE A 11 22.25 -1.10 10.31
N TYR A 12 21.22 -0.25 10.35
CA TYR A 12 20.05 -0.32 9.49
C TYR A 12 19.95 1.03 8.81
N PRO A 13 20.64 1.24 7.66
CA PRO A 13 20.37 2.39 6.83
C PRO A 13 18.93 2.23 6.32
N VAL A 14 17.97 2.64 7.13
CA VAL A 14 16.58 2.73 6.75
C VAL A 14 16.59 3.85 5.73
N LYS A 15 16.68 3.46 4.46
CA LYS A 15 16.42 4.35 3.34
C LYS A 15 14.95 4.74 3.46
N TYR A 16 14.67 5.69 4.34
CA TYR A 16 13.38 6.34 4.48
C TYR A 16 13.15 7.05 3.15
N GLU A 17 12.52 6.33 2.22
CA GLU A 17 11.96 6.91 1.01
C GLU A 17 10.77 7.75 1.46
N ARG A 18 11.08 8.94 2.01
CA ARG A 18 10.09 9.90 2.52
C ARG A 18 8.97 10.05 1.51
N LYS A 19 9.31 10.10 0.22
CA LYS A 19 8.37 10.08 -0.90
C LYS A 19 7.37 8.90 -0.83
N ARG A 20 7.82 7.65 -0.68
CA ARG A 20 6.94 6.47 -0.59
C ARG A 20 6.08 6.47 0.67
N ILE A 21 6.63 6.94 1.79
CA ILE A 21 5.88 7.06 3.05
C ILE A 21 4.77 8.10 2.89
N PHE A 22 5.07 9.26 2.32
CA PHE A 22 4.06 10.27 2.01
C PHE A 22 3.02 9.76 1.01
N SER A 23 3.43 9.03 -0.03
CA SER A 23 2.51 8.39 -0.99
C SER A 23 1.57 7.39 -0.32
N LEU A 24 2.08 6.59 0.63
CA LEU A 24 1.29 5.61 1.36
C LEU A 24 0.29 6.29 2.31
N ILE A 25 0.73 7.31 3.05
CA ILE A 25 -0.14 8.12 3.91
C ILE A 25 -1.25 8.76 3.08
N LEU A 26 -0.91 9.36 1.93
CA LEU A 26 -1.89 9.98 1.04
C LEU A 26 -2.92 8.97 0.52
N ALA A 27 -2.47 7.78 0.09
CA ALA A 27 -3.35 6.72 -0.36
C ALA A 27 -4.30 6.24 0.75
N ILE A 28 -3.83 6.15 2.00
CA ILE A 28 -4.65 5.78 3.16
C ILE A 28 -5.71 6.86 3.43
N PHE A 29 -5.33 8.14 3.41
CA PHE A 29 -6.29 9.23 3.61
C PHE A 29 -7.40 9.23 2.56
N ILE A 30 -7.06 8.99 1.29
CA ILE A 30 -8.05 8.90 0.20
C ILE A 30 -8.97 7.69 0.39
N ALA A 31 -8.40 6.52 0.71
CA ALA A 31 -9.18 5.30 0.95
C ALA A 31 -10.11 5.43 2.15
N PHE A 32 -9.64 6.05 3.24
CA PHE A 32 -10.45 6.33 4.42
C PHE A 32 -11.54 7.35 4.14
N GLY A 33 -11.23 8.42 3.40
CA GLY A 33 -12.22 9.42 2.97
C GLY A 33 -13.34 8.80 2.12
N LEU A 34 -12.99 7.89 1.20
CA LEU A 34 -13.97 7.11 0.46
C LEU A 34 -14.81 6.24 1.40
N PHE A 35 -14.17 5.44 2.24
CA PHE A 35 -14.85 4.55 3.20
C PHE A 35 -15.85 5.30 4.09
N SER A 36 -15.46 6.45 4.64
CA SER A 36 -16.34 7.25 5.49
C SER A 36 -17.49 7.91 4.73
N ALA A 37 -17.34 8.19 3.43
CA ALA A 37 -18.38 8.83 2.62
C ALA A 37 -19.57 7.91 2.32
N PHE A 38 -19.39 6.59 2.38
CA PHE A 38 -20.42 5.62 2.04
C PHE A 38 -20.63 4.59 3.15
N HIS A 39 -21.86 4.57 3.70
CA HIS A 39 -22.29 3.56 4.65
C HIS A 39 -23.35 2.66 3.99
N PRO A 40 -22.94 1.58 3.32
CA PRO A 40 -23.87 0.65 2.69
C PRO A 40 -24.78 -0.01 3.72
N LYS A 41 -26.08 -0.11 3.38
CA LYS A 41 -27.14 -0.61 4.28
C LYS A 41 -27.22 -2.14 4.33
N THR A 42 -26.58 -2.86 3.41
CA THR A 42 -26.64 -4.33 3.33
C THR A 42 -25.24 -4.93 3.28
N LEU A 43 -25.08 -6.11 3.89
CA LEU A 43 -23.80 -6.83 4.02
C LEU A 43 -23.11 -7.08 2.66
N GLY A 44 -23.88 -7.47 1.64
CA GLY A 44 -23.34 -7.72 0.30
C GLY A 44 -22.74 -6.45 -0.33
N LEU A 45 -23.45 -5.32 -0.21
CA LEU A 45 -22.96 -4.02 -0.66
C LEU A 45 -21.72 -3.58 0.12
N THR A 46 -21.65 -3.84 1.42
CA THR A 46 -20.46 -3.56 2.23
C THR A 46 -19.23 -4.33 1.76
N ILE A 47 -19.39 -5.63 1.48
CA ILE A 47 -18.29 -6.47 1.00
C ILE A 47 -17.81 -5.99 -0.38
N SER A 48 -18.72 -5.78 -1.33
CA SER A 48 -18.37 -5.28 -2.66
C SER A 48 -17.70 -3.90 -2.60
N TYR A 49 -18.19 -3.02 -1.73
CA TYR A 49 -17.63 -1.69 -1.53
C TYR A 49 -16.21 -1.75 -0.96
N ASN A 50 -15.97 -2.61 0.03
CA ASN A 50 -14.63 -2.81 0.58
C ASN A 50 -13.64 -3.36 -0.47
N PHE A 51 -14.08 -4.30 -1.31
CA PHE A 51 -13.26 -4.80 -2.43
C PHE A 51 -12.93 -3.69 -3.44
N LEU A 52 -13.89 -2.82 -3.74
CA LEU A 52 -13.70 -1.69 -4.63
C LEU A 52 -12.66 -0.70 -4.07
N ILE A 53 -12.78 -0.34 -2.78
CA ILE A 53 -11.81 0.55 -2.12
C ILE A 53 -10.42 -0.06 -2.14
N LEU A 54 -10.30 -1.36 -1.88
CA LEU A 54 -9.01 -2.06 -1.92
C LEU A 54 -8.37 -1.99 -3.31
N ALA A 55 -9.16 -2.19 -4.37
CA ALA A 55 -8.69 -2.07 -5.75
C ALA A 55 -8.25 -0.64 -6.08
N ILE A 56 -9.02 0.37 -5.66
CA ILE A 56 -8.70 1.79 -5.83
C ILE A 56 -7.40 2.14 -5.09
N PHE A 57 -7.24 1.68 -3.84
CA PHE A 57 -6.05 1.90 -3.03
C PHE A 57 -4.79 1.36 -3.72
N LEU A 58 -4.84 0.13 -4.23
CA LEU A 58 -3.73 -0.48 -4.98
C LEU A 58 -3.46 0.29 -6.29
N GLY A 59 -4.49 0.76 -6.98
CA GLY A 59 -4.38 1.58 -8.18
C GLY A 59 -3.69 2.92 -7.91
N ILE A 60 -4.05 3.61 -6.83
CA ILE A 60 -3.43 4.88 -6.41
C ILE A 60 -1.94 4.67 -6.11
N LEU A 61 -1.60 3.61 -5.36
CA LEU A 61 -0.20 3.27 -5.07
C LEU A 61 0.58 2.99 -6.36
N TYR A 62 -0.03 2.31 -7.33
CA TYR A 62 0.59 2.05 -8.64
C TYR A 62 0.86 3.34 -9.41
N VAL A 63 -0.14 4.22 -9.55
CA VAL A 63 -0.03 5.50 -10.30
C VAL A 63 1.01 6.43 -9.69
N ILE A 64 1.10 6.48 -8.35
CA ILE A 64 2.07 7.32 -7.66
C ILE A 64 3.51 6.75 -7.73
N GLY A 65 3.67 5.55 -8.33
CA GLY A 65 4.97 4.91 -8.48
C GLY A 65 5.50 4.37 -7.16
N PHE A 66 4.61 3.96 -6.25
CA PHE A 66 4.99 3.36 -4.97
C PHE A 66 5.72 2.03 -5.18
N PHE A 67 5.34 1.23 -6.17
CA PHE A 67 5.96 -0.07 -6.40
C PHE A 67 7.25 0.05 -7.21
N ARG A 68 8.33 -0.55 -6.70
CA ARG A 68 9.57 -0.69 -7.48
C ARG A 68 9.41 -1.80 -8.52
N LYS A 69 10.14 -1.70 -9.63
CA LYS A 69 10.13 -2.72 -10.69
C LYS A 69 10.43 -4.14 -10.16
N GLU A 70 11.35 -4.24 -9.19
CA GLU A 70 11.72 -5.49 -8.51
C GLU A 70 10.54 -6.10 -7.72
N GLU A 71 9.73 -5.27 -7.07
CA GLU A 71 8.56 -5.71 -6.28
C GLU A 71 7.44 -6.19 -7.21
N LEU A 72 7.17 -5.45 -8.30
CA LEU A 72 6.23 -5.86 -9.33
C LEU A 72 6.64 -7.19 -9.97
N PHE A 73 7.93 -7.40 -10.18
CA PHE A 73 8.46 -8.67 -10.70
C PHE A 73 8.22 -9.83 -9.73
N LYS A 74 8.45 -9.64 -8.43
CA LYS A 74 8.15 -10.65 -7.40
C LYS A 74 6.65 -10.99 -7.35
N ILE A 75 5.78 -9.98 -7.40
CA ILE A 75 4.32 -10.17 -7.45
C ILE A 75 3.94 -10.98 -8.68
N LYS A 76 4.49 -10.64 -9.86
CA LYS A 76 4.26 -11.38 -11.10
C LYS A 76 4.68 -12.84 -10.99
N GLN A 77 5.83 -13.13 -10.39
CA GLN A 77 6.28 -14.51 -10.19
C GLN A 77 5.38 -15.28 -9.23
N TRP A 78 4.88 -14.65 -8.16
CA TRP A 78 3.90 -15.25 -7.26
C TRP A 78 2.59 -15.59 -7.98
N ILE A 79 2.06 -14.67 -8.79
CA ILE A 79 0.85 -14.91 -9.59
C ILE A 79 1.05 -16.06 -10.57
N LEU A 80 2.19 -16.11 -11.24
CA LEU A 80 2.52 -17.21 -12.15
C LEU A 80 2.61 -18.56 -11.43
N LYS A 81 3.16 -18.57 -10.21
CA LYS A 81 3.23 -19.78 -9.37
C LYS A 81 1.85 -20.27 -8.94
N ILE A 82 0.93 -19.35 -8.60
CA ILE A 82 -0.45 -19.69 -8.24
C ILE A 82 -1.23 -20.19 -9.47
N LYS A 83 -1.01 -19.61 -10.65
CA LYS A 83 -1.68 -20.02 -11.90
C LYS A 83 -1.27 -21.42 -12.39
N HIS A 84 -0.06 -21.85 -12.04
CA HIS A 84 0.47 -23.16 -12.39
C HIS A 84 0.17 -24.26 -11.37
N HIS A 85 -0.58 -23.95 -10.31
CA HIS A 85 -1.00 -24.90 -9.28
C HIS A 85 -2.50 -25.18 -9.37
#